data_AF-A0A2X0VPH3-F1
#
_entry.id   AF-A0A2X0VPH3-F1
#
_cell.length_a   1.000
_cell.length_b   1.000
_cell.length_c   1.000
_cell.angle_alpha   90.00
_cell.angle_beta   90.00
_cell.angle_gamma   90.00
#
_symmetry.space_group_name_H-M   'P 1'
#
loop_
_entity.id
_entity.type
_entity.pdbx_description
1 polymer ?
#
loop_
_entity_poly.entity_id
_entity_poly.type
_entity_poly.pdbx_seq_one_letter_code
_entity_poly.pdbx_strand_id
1 'polypeptide(L)'
;MDFQGCLSLLGVIGGLVSAVCAVISVFQARKSKEEREAAEKVGRSLEVLADAVARQQQAPPWDLRWASGNRYLLVNTGAETVDGVDIECLAENVAFGVEAESMPTSIDSHASLSFIYEESIAADGHRAIRVHWMRSDGTAATWESPIPPKGS
;
A
#
# COMPACT_ATOMS: atom_id res chain seq x y z
N MET A 1 52.84 -44.38 22.44
CA MET A 1 52.73 -43.00 21.94
C MET A 1 53.31 -42.99 20.55
N ASP A 2 52.50 -42.73 19.52
CA ASP A 2 52.99 -42.42 18.18
C ASP A 2 52.55 -40.99 17.84
N PHE A 3 53.46 -40.05 18.09
CA PHE A 3 53.27 -38.61 17.87
C PHE A 3 53.53 -38.18 16.41
N GLN A 4 53.84 -39.13 15.52
CA GLN A 4 54.13 -38.85 14.11
C GLN A 4 52.89 -38.76 13.22
N GLY A 5 51.77 -39.41 13.57
CA GLY A 5 50.54 -39.38 12.76
C GLY A 5 49.76 -38.05 12.83
N CYS A 6 49.91 -37.29 13.91
CA CYS A 6 49.14 -36.07 14.13
C CYS A 6 49.72 -34.84 13.41
N LEU A 7 51.03 -34.81 13.15
CA LEU A 7 51.69 -33.70 12.47
C LEU A 7 51.43 -33.69 10.94
N SER A 8 51.22 -34.86 10.34
CA SER A 8 50.95 -34.98 8.90
C SER A 8 49.55 -34.48 8.51
N LEU A 9 48.56 -34.62 9.40
CA LEU A 9 47.18 -34.21 9.11
C LEU A 9 46.97 -32.69 9.21
N LEU A 10 47.70 -32.02 10.10
CA LEU A 10 47.61 -30.56 10.26
C LEU A 10 48.29 -29.78 9.13
N GLY A 11 49.31 -30.34 8.47
CA GLY A 11 49.97 -29.71 7.34
C GLY A 11 49.13 -29.66 6.05
N VAL A 12 48.25 -30.65 5.83
CA VAL A 12 47.45 -30.76 4.59
C VAL A 12 46.21 -29.85 4.63
N ILE A 13 45.63 -29.64 5.82
CA ILE A 13 44.44 -28.79 6.00
C ILE A 13 44.79 -27.30 5.82
N GLY A 14 46.01 -26.89 6.21
CA GLY A 14 46.49 -25.51 6.01
C GLY A 14 46.71 -25.11 4.54
N GLY A 15 47.04 -26.07 3.67
CA GLY A 15 47.26 -25.82 2.24
C GLY A 15 45.96 -25.62 1.43
N LEU A 16 44.87 -26.28 1.82
CA LEU A 16 43.59 -26.23 1.10
C LEU A 16 42.80 -24.94 1.32
N VAL A 17 42.95 -24.28 2.47
CA VAL A 17 42.27 -23.01 2.76
C VAL A 17 42.89 -21.83 1.98
N SER A 18 44.20 -21.87 1.72
CA SER A 18 44.90 -20.78 1.00
C SER A 18 44.58 -20.74 -0.50
N ALA A 19 44.41 -21.89 -1.15
CA ALA A 19 44.06 -21.96 -2.57
C ALA A 19 42.61 -21.52 -2.84
N VAL A 20 41.68 -21.79 -1.91
CA VAL A 20 40.27 -21.40 -2.05
C VAL A 20 40.09 -19.88 -1.89
N CYS A 21 40.81 -19.23 -0.96
CA CYS A 21 40.78 -17.77 -0.81
C CYS A 21 41.37 -17.02 -2.01
N ALA A 22 42.40 -17.57 -2.66
CA ALA A 22 42.97 -16.97 -3.87
C ALA A 22 42.02 -17.09 -5.08
N VAL A 23 41.32 -18.24 -5.21
CA VAL A 23 40.33 -18.44 -6.29
C VAL A 23 39.10 -17.55 -6.09
N ILE A 24 38.60 -17.37 -4.85
CA ILE A 24 37.48 -16.46 -4.56
C ILE A 24 37.88 -14.99 -4.79
N SER A 25 39.10 -14.59 -4.43
CA SER A 25 39.61 -13.23 -4.69
C SER A 25 39.76 -12.94 -6.18
N VAL A 26 40.22 -13.91 -6.98
CA VAL A 26 40.31 -13.79 -8.44
C VAL A 26 38.91 -13.86 -9.09
N PHE A 27 37.95 -14.58 -8.52
CA PHE A 27 36.56 -14.59 -8.97
C PHE A 27 35.82 -13.28 -8.64
N GLN A 28 36.03 -12.71 -7.45
CA GLN A 28 35.50 -11.39 -7.10
C GLN A 28 36.16 -10.28 -7.93
N ALA A 29 37.42 -10.44 -8.32
CA ALA A 29 38.10 -9.52 -9.24
C ALA A 29 37.67 -9.71 -10.72
N ARG A 30 37.08 -10.86 -11.09
CA ARG A 30 36.57 -11.14 -12.45
C ARG A 30 35.05 -11.11 -12.60
N LYS A 31 34.27 -10.97 -11.52
CA LYS A 31 32.83 -10.70 -11.61
C LYS A 31 32.62 -9.23 -12.01
N SER A 32 32.70 -9.10 -13.33
CA SER A 32 32.47 -7.98 -14.21
C SER A 32 31.62 -6.86 -13.61
N LYS A 33 32.07 -5.64 -13.86
CA LYS A 33 31.33 -4.37 -13.79
C LYS A 33 29.86 -4.51 -14.21
N GLU A 34 29.54 -5.40 -15.15
CA GLU A 34 28.18 -5.70 -15.63
C GLU A 34 27.23 -6.29 -14.58
N GLU A 35 27.68 -7.13 -13.65
CA GLU A 35 26.77 -7.65 -12.59
C GLU A 35 26.48 -6.57 -11.54
N ARG A 36 27.42 -5.65 -11.31
CA ARG A 36 27.21 -4.49 -10.45
C ARG A 36 26.23 -3.51 -11.09
N GLU A 37 26.35 -3.28 -12.40
CA GLU A 37 25.36 -2.52 -13.17
C GLU A 37 23.99 -3.22 -13.21
N ALA A 38 23.94 -4.54 -13.32
CA ALA A 38 22.70 -5.31 -13.26
C ALA A 38 22.04 -5.22 -11.87
N ALA A 39 22.82 -5.34 -10.79
CA ALA A 39 22.34 -5.18 -9.42
C ALA A 39 21.88 -3.74 -9.13
N GLU A 40 22.60 -2.73 -9.63
CA GLU A 40 22.19 -1.32 -9.53
C GLU A 40 20.94 -1.01 -10.37
N LYS A 41 20.78 -1.67 -11.52
CA LYS A 41 19.58 -1.56 -12.36
C LYS A 41 18.37 -2.24 -11.72
N VAL A 42 18.57 -3.38 -11.07
CA VAL A 42 17.54 -4.07 -10.27
C VAL A 42 17.18 -3.24 -9.04
N GLY A 43 18.17 -2.68 -8.33
CA GLY A 43 17.96 -1.79 -7.19
C GLY A 43 17.15 -0.55 -7.56
N ARG A 44 17.55 0.16 -8.63
CA ARG A 44 16.78 1.30 -9.16
C ARG A 44 15.38 0.92 -9.62
N SER A 45 15.21 -0.26 -10.22
CA SER A 45 13.88 -0.75 -10.62
C SER A 45 13.01 -1.05 -9.40
N LEU A 46 13.59 -1.60 -8.33
CA LEU A 46 12.89 -1.87 -7.08
C LEU A 46 12.50 -0.58 -6.35
N GLU A 47 13.37 0.44 -6.35
CA GLU A 47 13.07 1.76 -5.80
C GLU A 47 11.94 2.45 -6.56
N VAL A 48 11.94 2.39 -7.90
CA VAL A 48 10.84 2.94 -8.72
C VAL A 48 9.54 2.18 -8.47
N LEU A 49 9.59 0.86 -8.29
CA LEU A 49 8.42 0.06 -7.93
C LEU A 49 7.94 0.37 -6.51
N ALA A 50 8.85 0.54 -5.55
CA ALA A 50 8.52 0.92 -4.18
C ALA A 50 7.91 2.32 -4.12
N ASP A 51 8.43 3.28 -4.88
CA ASP A 51 7.86 4.63 -5.00
C ASP A 51 6.49 4.60 -5.70
N ALA A 52 6.33 3.79 -6.76
CA ALA A 52 5.04 3.60 -7.43
C ALA A 52 4.00 2.94 -6.51
N VAL A 53 4.40 1.94 -5.74
CA VAL A 53 3.55 1.26 -4.73
C VAL A 53 3.22 2.24 -3.59
N ALA A 54 4.19 3.00 -3.10
CA ALA A 54 3.95 4.02 -2.08
C ALA A 54 2.98 5.10 -2.57
N ARG A 55 3.09 5.55 -3.82
CA ARG A 55 2.14 6.49 -4.43
C ARG A 55 0.75 5.88 -4.63
N GLN A 56 0.65 4.61 -5.04
CA GLN A 56 -0.63 3.91 -5.12
C GLN A 56 -1.27 3.73 -3.75
N GLN A 57 -0.49 3.43 -2.71
CA GLN A 57 -0.97 3.33 -1.34
C GLN A 57 -1.38 4.69 -0.75
N GLN A 58 -0.84 5.79 -1.28
CA GLN A 58 -1.17 7.15 -0.83
C GLN A 58 -2.43 7.74 -1.50
N ALA A 59 -2.76 7.32 -2.72
CA ALA A 59 -3.95 7.83 -3.41
C ALA A 59 -5.22 7.32 -2.71
N PRO A 60 -6.18 8.20 -2.39
CA PRO A 60 -7.44 7.80 -1.77
C PRO A 60 -8.19 6.86 -2.73
N PRO A 61 -8.54 5.63 -2.32
CA PRO A 61 -9.16 4.65 -3.22
C PRO A 61 -10.65 4.91 -3.38
N TRP A 62 -11.09 6.16 -3.38
CA TRP A 62 -12.49 6.51 -3.29
C TRP A 62 -13.00 7.09 -4.60
N ASP A 63 -14.10 6.53 -5.06
CA ASP A 63 -14.92 7.12 -6.12
C ASP A 63 -16.34 7.31 -5.60
N LEU A 64 -16.95 8.45 -5.91
CA LEU A 64 -18.26 8.82 -5.41
C LEU A 64 -19.25 8.88 -6.56
N ARG A 65 -20.30 8.06 -6.49
CA ARG A 65 -21.27 7.90 -7.59
C ARG A 65 -22.69 8.13 -7.11
N TRP A 66 -23.52 8.66 -8.00
CA TRP A 66 -24.97 8.60 -7.83
C TRP A 66 -25.47 7.20 -8.24
N ALA A 67 -26.34 6.60 -7.44
CA ALA A 67 -26.97 5.32 -7.79
C ALA A 67 -28.38 5.53 -8.32
N SER A 68 -29.26 6.08 -7.48
CA SER A 68 -30.67 6.34 -7.83
C SER A 68 -31.32 7.22 -6.77
N GLY A 69 -32.32 8.02 -7.15
CA GLY A 69 -33.05 8.86 -6.20
C GLY A 69 -32.11 9.74 -5.36
N ASN A 70 -32.15 9.55 -4.04
CA ASN A 70 -31.30 10.21 -3.04
C ASN A 70 -30.12 9.34 -2.56
N ARG A 71 -29.88 8.19 -3.21
CA ARG A 71 -28.85 7.22 -2.85
C ARG A 71 -27.57 7.44 -3.65
N TYR A 72 -26.45 7.39 -2.94
CA TYR A 72 -25.11 7.53 -3.47
C TYR A 72 -24.25 6.36 -2.98
N LEU A 73 -23.14 6.14 -3.69
CA LEU A 73 -22.20 5.06 -3.44
C LEU A 73 -20.81 5.64 -3.23
N LEU A 74 -20.20 5.32 -2.09
CA LEU A 74 -18.76 5.43 -1.91
C LEU A 74 -18.14 4.10 -2.35
N VAL A 75 -17.41 4.10 -3.45
CA VAL A 75 -16.80 2.90 -4.04
C VAL A 75 -15.33 2.85 -3.65
N ASN A 76 -14.89 1.72 -3.11
CA ASN A 76 -13.47 1.43 -2.96
C ASN A 76 -12.90 0.97 -4.31
N THR A 77 -12.21 1.84 -5.03
CA THR A 77 -11.53 1.51 -6.29
C THR A 77 -10.15 0.87 -6.09
N GLY A 78 -9.69 0.78 -4.85
CA GLY A 78 -8.41 0.19 -4.48
C GLY A 78 -8.41 -1.34 -4.54
N ALA A 79 -7.22 -1.92 -4.52
CA ALA A 79 -7.00 -3.37 -4.60
C ALA A 79 -7.17 -4.11 -3.25
N GLU A 80 -7.33 -3.37 -2.15
CA GLU A 80 -7.40 -3.91 -0.78
C GLU A 80 -8.68 -3.46 -0.09
N THR A 81 -9.14 -4.26 0.88
CA THR A 81 -10.19 -3.85 1.82
C THR A 81 -9.69 -2.68 2.66
N VAL A 82 -10.53 -1.65 2.83
CA VAL A 82 -10.22 -0.51 3.68
C VAL A 82 -11.06 -0.58 4.94
N ASP A 83 -10.39 -0.60 6.09
CA ASP A 83 -11.01 -0.70 7.40
C ASP A 83 -11.19 0.66 8.07
N GLY A 84 -12.15 0.72 9.00
CA GLY A 84 -12.35 1.89 9.84
C GLY A 84 -12.87 3.11 9.07
N VAL A 85 -13.64 2.87 8.00
CA VAL A 85 -14.22 3.90 7.16
C VAL A 85 -15.37 4.58 7.90
N ASP A 86 -15.26 5.90 7.98
CA ASP A 86 -16.28 6.79 8.49
C ASP A 86 -16.62 7.89 7.47
N ILE A 87 -17.89 8.29 7.40
CA ILE A 87 -18.37 9.27 6.42
C ILE A 87 -19.10 10.41 7.14
N GLU A 88 -18.56 11.62 7.00
CA GLU A 88 -19.12 12.87 7.47
C GLU A 88 -19.79 13.62 6.30
N CYS A 89 -20.98 14.17 6.54
CA CYS A 89 -21.62 15.10 5.62
C CYS A 89 -21.25 16.54 6.00
N LEU A 90 -20.78 17.32 5.02
CA LEU A 90 -20.34 18.71 5.24
C LEU A 90 -21.45 19.75 5.02
N ALA A 91 -22.65 19.29 4.64
CA ALA A 91 -23.86 20.10 4.59
C ALA A 91 -24.68 19.91 5.88
N GLU A 92 -25.29 20.99 6.33
CA GLU A 92 -26.20 21.03 7.47
C GLU A 92 -27.66 21.06 7.02
N ASN A 93 -28.59 20.70 7.92
CA ASN A 93 -30.04 20.67 7.64
C ASN A 93 -30.41 19.80 6.43
N VAL A 94 -29.70 18.70 6.23
CA VAL A 94 -29.97 17.68 5.21
C VAL A 94 -30.35 16.36 5.86
N ALA A 95 -31.08 15.51 5.14
CA ALA A 95 -31.22 14.12 5.55
C ALA A 95 -30.01 13.35 5.02
N PHE A 96 -29.15 12.91 5.95
CA PHE A 96 -27.96 12.13 5.66
C PHE A 96 -27.96 10.85 6.51
N GLY A 97 -27.70 9.71 5.87
CA GLY A 97 -27.62 8.44 6.57
C GLY A 97 -26.80 7.43 5.79
N VAL A 98 -25.76 6.89 6.44
CA VAL A 98 -24.96 5.80 5.88
C VAL A 98 -25.70 4.48 6.10
N GLU A 99 -25.82 3.67 5.06
CA GLU A 99 -26.50 2.38 5.11
C GLU A 99 -25.50 1.27 5.46
N ALA A 100 -25.04 1.31 6.71
CA ALA A 100 -24.20 0.29 7.33
C ALA A 100 -24.87 -0.24 8.60
N GLU A 101 -24.55 -1.48 9.00
CA GLU A 101 -25.02 -2.04 10.28
C GLU A 101 -24.41 -1.29 11.49
N SER A 102 -23.17 -0.84 11.34
CA SER A 102 -22.44 -0.06 12.35
C SER A 102 -21.35 0.79 11.69
N MET A 103 -21.03 1.91 12.33
CA MET A 103 -19.92 2.78 11.93
C MET A 103 -18.87 2.86 13.06
N PRO A 104 -17.57 2.97 12.73
CA PRO A 104 -16.99 2.88 11.39
C PRO A 104 -17.11 1.45 10.82
N THR A 105 -16.96 1.30 9.50
CA THR A 105 -17.13 0.02 8.79
C THR A 105 -15.95 -0.32 7.89
N SER A 106 -15.96 -1.50 7.28
CA SER A 106 -14.96 -1.92 6.29
C SER A 106 -15.59 -2.00 4.91
N ILE A 107 -14.85 -1.59 3.88
CA ILE A 107 -15.28 -1.67 2.48
C ILE A 107 -14.27 -2.50 1.70
N ASP A 108 -14.70 -3.67 1.23
CA ASP A 108 -13.86 -4.55 0.42
C ASP A 108 -13.41 -3.90 -0.88
N SER A 109 -12.32 -4.41 -1.45
CA SER A 109 -11.84 -4.00 -2.77
C SER A 109 -12.94 -4.09 -3.82
N HIS A 110 -13.14 -3.03 -4.58
CA HIS A 110 -14.18 -2.89 -5.60
C HIS A 110 -15.63 -2.99 -5.10
N ALA A 111 -15.84 -3.02 -3.77
CA ALA A 111 -17.16 -2.93 -3.17
C ALA A 111 -17.58 -1.46 -2.97
N SER A 112 -18.84 -1.27 -2.61
CA SER A 112 -19.42 0.05 -2.39
C SER A 112 -20.23 0.11 -1.10
N LEU A 113 -20.09 1.22 -0.38
CA LEU A 113 -20.96 1.57 0.73
C LEU A 113 -22.02 2.57 0.27
N SER A 114 -23.28 2.26 0.54
CA SER A 114 -24.40 3.14 0.19
C SER A 114 -24.66 4.15 1.30
N PHE A 115 -25.07 5.35 0.90
CA PHE A 115 -25.62 6.35 1.83
C PHE A 115 -26.71 7.17 1.14
N ILE A 116 -27.58 7.75 1.96
CA ILE A 116 -28.63 8.66 1.54
C ILE A 116 -28.17 10.09 1.75
N TYR A 117 -28.41 10.94 0.76
CA TYR A 117 -28.28 12.38 0.86
C TYR A 117 -29.48 13.05 0.18
N GLU A 118 -30.23 13.82 0.97
CA GLU A 118 -31.38 14.59 0.52
C GLU A 118 -31.34 16.01 1.10
N GLU A 119 -31.36 16.99 0.20
CA GLU A 119 -31.40 18.40 0.56
C GLU A 119 -32.80 18.81 1.02
N SER A 120 -32.86 19.57 2.12
CA SER A 120 -34.07 20.28 2.53
C SER A 120 -34.06 21.72 2.00
N ILE A 121 -35.19 22.41 2.11
CA ILE A 121 -35.29 23.85 1.76
C ILE A 121 -34.35 24.72 2.63
N ALA A 122 -34.00 24.24 3.83
CA ALA A 122 -33.11 24.92 4.76
C ALA A 122 -31.65 24.42 4.68
N ALA A 123 -31.32 23.59 3.67
CA ALA A 123 -29.96 23.07 3.51
C ALA A 123 -28.96 24.22 3.38
N ASP A 124 -27.85 24.10 4.10
CA ASP A 124 -26.74 25.05 4.10
C ASP A 124 -25.41 24.29 4.14
N GLY A 125 -24.31 24.97 3.86
CA GLY A 125 -22.97 24.40 3.87
C GLY A 125 -22.54 23.75 2.55
N HIS A 126 -21.44 23.01 2.61
CA HIS A 126 -20.80 22.47 1.42
C HIS A 126 -21.43 21.13 1.04
N ARG A 127 -22.01 21.03 -0.17
CA ARG A 127 -22.55 19.78 -0.74
C ARG A 127 -21.42 18.80 -1.07
N ALA A 128 -20.86 18.19 -0.02
CA ALA A 128 -19.72 17.30 -0.07
C ALA A 128 -19.77 16.31 1.11
N ILE A 129 -19.04 15.20 0.95
CA ILE A 129 -18.72 14.30 2.05
C ILE A 129 -17.24 14.36 2.36
N ARG A 130 -16.91 14.07 3.60
CA ARG A 130 -15.56 13.76 4.04
C ARG A 130 -15.51 12.31 4.52
N VAL A 131 -14.54 11.58 3.99
CA VAL A 131 -14.28 10.18 4.33
C VAL A 131 -13.03 10.12 5.17
N HIS A 132 -13.13 9.48 6.33
CA HIS A 132 -12.02 9.18 7.22
C HIS A 132 -11.78 7.68 7.22
N TRP A 133 -10.52 7.25 7.21
CA TRP A 133 -10.17 5.83 7.35
C TRP A 133 -8.76 5.66 7.92
N MET A 134 -8.44 4.44 8.31
CA MET A 134 -7.09 4.05 8.72
C MET A 134 -6.37 3.39 7.54
N ARG A 135 -5.18 3.88 7.21
CA ARG A 135 -4.29 3.20 6.24
C ARG A 135 -3.71 1.93 6.88
N SER A 136 -3.22 1.04 6.02
CA SER A 136 -2.55 -0.21 6.43
C SER A 136 -1.29 0.02 7.28
N ASP A 137 -0.65 1.19 7.17
CA ASP A 137 0.47 1.61 8.02
C ASP A 137 0.05 2.15 9.39
N GLY A 138 -1.25 2.16 9.68
CA GLY A 138 -1.82 2.67 10.93
C GLY A 138 -1.97 4.19 10.98
N THR A 139 -1.75 4.91 9.87
CA THR A 139 -1.97 6.36 9.80
C THR A 139 -3.41 6.70 9.45
N ALA A 140 -3.96 7.74 10.07
CA ALA A 140 -5.26 8.28 9.67
C ALA A 140 -5.16 8.97 8.31
N ALA A 141 -6.16 8.75 7.47
CA ALA A 141 -6.31 9.38 6.17
C ALA A 141 -7.66 10.08 6.06
N THR A 142 -7.73 11.06 5.17
CA THR A 142 -8.94 11.84 4.93
C THR A 142 -9.01 12.19 3.46
N TRP A 143 -10.23 12.15 2.93
CA TRP A 143 -10.54 12.51 1.56
C TRP A 143 -11.88 13.22 1.54
N GLU A 144 -11.96 14.30 0.76
CA GLU A 144 -13.16 15.10 0.62
C GLU A 144 -13.56 15.12 -0.84
N SER A 145 -14.86 15.03 -1.09
CA SER A 145 -15.38 15.07 -2.46
C SER A 145 -16.77 15.70 -2.50
N PRO A 146 -17.04 16.57 -3.48
CA PRO A 146 -18.38 17.07 -3.70
C PRO A 146 -19.31 15.90 -4.04
N ILE A 147 -20.53 15.92 -3.48
CA ILE A 147 -21.53 14.92 -3.84
C ILE A 147 -21.84 15.11 -5.33
N PRO A 148 -21.89 14.06 -6.17
CA PRO A 148 -22.17 14.24 -7.58
C PRO A 148 -23.65 14.65 -7.80
N PRO A 149 -23.99 15.31 -8.93
CA PRO A 149 -25.38 15.59 -9.25
C PRO A 149 -26.13 14.30 -9.58
N LYS A 150 -27.45 14.30 -9.40
CA LYS A 150 -28.30 13.16 -9.77
C LYS A 150 -28.26 12.95 -11.29
N GLY A 151 -28.10 11.69 -11.73
CA GLY A 151 -28.00 11.34 -13.15
C GLY A 151 -26.60 11.49 -13.77
N SER A 152 -25.56 11.62 -12.95
CA SER A 152 -24.15 11.57 -13.37
C SER A 152 -23.67 10.16 -13.66
#